data_AF-E1QTA5-F1
#
_entry.id   AF-E1QTA5-F1
#
_cell.length_a   1.000
_cell.length_b   1.000
_cell.length_c   1.000
_cell.angle_alpha   90.00
_cell.angle_beta   90.00
_cell.angle_gamma   90.00
#
_symmetry.space_group_name_H-M   'P 1'
#
loop_
_entity.id
_entity.type
_entity.pdbx_description
1 polymer ?
#
loop_
_entity_poly.entity_id
_entity_poly.type
_entity_poly.pdbx_seq_one_letter_code
_entity_poly.pdbx_strand_id
1 'polypeptide(L)'
;MSEEMLKIYEELLKQINKTYDNYTEQIKRLNNMWSDYKTAVSNVKRNWDVDNILLALRINELKASIDSIREELDMLKVKKELGLIDDDEYSKSSAELTDTLTKLTNMYDEAKSKIDEVDKGIKEHWFRSMDVTSLTTDQVDGMIKELEDSKARGEIPDDVYSRVKADLELVKRVVQALTLIKTESKS
;
A
#
# COMPACT_ATOMS: atom_id res chain seq x y z
N MET A 1 41.50 -47.04 -27.95
CA MET A 1 40.58 -47.21 -26.80
C MET A 1 40.70 -46.10 -25.77
N SER A 2 41.85 -45.86 -25.11
CA SER A 2 41.94 -44.79 -24.10
C SER A 2 41.70 -43.38 -24.67
N GLU A 3 42.20 -43.11 -25.88
CA GLU A 3 42.13 -41.81 -26.54
C GLU A 3 40.71 -41.49 -27.07
N GLU A 4 39.98 -42.50 -27.54
CA GLU A 4 38.56 -42.37 -27.90
C GLU A 4 37.67 -42.15 -26.66
N MET A 5 37.94 -42.86 -25.57
CA MET A 5 37.23 -42.65 -24.31
C MET A 5 37.45 -41.24 -23.78
N LEU A 6 38.69 -40.73 -23.86
CA LEU A 6 39.02 -39.34 -23.51
C LEU A 6 38.21 -38.34 -24.34
N LYS A 7 38.16 -38.51 -25.67
CA LYS A 7 37.33 -37.64 -26.54
C LYS A 7 35.85 -37.68 -26.18
N ILE A 8 35.30 -38.85 -25.83
CA ILE A 8 33.90 -38.98 -25.41
C ILE A 8 33.67 -38.20 -24.10
N TYR A 9 34.56 -38.33 -23.12
CA TYR A 9 34.44 -37.60 -21.86
C TYR A 9 34.64 -36.09 -22.02
N GLU A 10 35.55 -35.65 -22.91
CA GLU A 10 35.73 -34.23 -23.24
C GLU A 10 34.46 -33.63 -23.86
N GLU A 11 33.82 -34.33 -24.80
CA GLU A 11 32.58 -33.86 -25.42
C GLU A 11 31.41 -33.85 -24.41
N LEU A 12 31.33 -34.86 -23.53
CA LEU A 12 30.36 -34.87 -22.41
C LEU A 12 30.56 -33.67 -21.48
N LEU A 13 31.81 -33.40 -21.08
CA LEU A 13 32.14 -32.27 -20.22
C LEU A 13 31.77 -30.93 -20.88
N LYS A 14 32.01 -30.81 -22.19
CA LYS A 14 31.64 -29.62 -22.97
C LYS A 14 30.13 -29.41 -23.00
N GLN A 15 29.34 -30.47 -23.16
CA GLN A 15 27.87 -30.38 -23.12
C GLN A 15 27.35 -29.99 -21.72
N ILE A 16 27.96 -30.56 -20.66
CA ILE A 16 27.64 -30.21 -19.28
C ILE A 16 27.95 -28.73 -19.03
N ASN A 17 29.16 -28.27 -19.38
CA ASN A 17 29.56 -26.88 -19.17
C ASN A 17 28.67 -25.91 -19.94
N LYS A 18 28.35 -26.20 -21.21
CA LYS A 18 27.42 -25.37 -22.00
C LYS A 18 26.04 -25.25 -21.33
N THR A 19 25.53 -26.36 -20.77
CA THR A 19 24.24 -26.36 -20.08
C THR A 19 24.31 -25.58 -18.77
N TYR A 20 25.37 -25.80 -17.99
CA TYR A 20 25.64 -25.09 -16.74
C TYR A 20 25.77 -23.58 -16.96
N ASP A 21 26.55 -23.15 -17.94
CA ASP A 21 26.76 -21.74 -18.28
C ASP A 21 25.44 -21.08 -18.71
N ASN A 22 24.64 -21.79 -19.51
CA ASN A 22 23.34 -21.31 -19.94
C ASN A 22 22.36 -21.08 -18.76
N TYR A 23 22.32 -21.98 -17.78
CA TYR A 23 21.49 -21.79 -16.58
C TYR A 23 22.06 -20.72 -15.65
N THR A 24 23.38 -20.65 -15.51
CA THR A 24 24.06 -19.62 -14.69
C THR A 24 23.73 -18.22 -15.21
N GLU A 25 23.79 -18.02 -16.53
CA GLU A 25 23.42 -16.76 -17.16
C GLU A 25 21.92 -16.45 -17.00
N GLN A 26 21.04 -17.44 -17.13
CA GLN A 26 19.60 -17.25 -16.88
C GLN A 26 19.31 -16.84 -15.44
N ILE A 27 19.93 -17.50 -14.45
CA ILE A 27 19.78 -17.16 -13.03
C ILE A 27 20.28 -15.73 -12.77
N LYS A 28 21.42 -15.35 -13.36
CA LYS A 28 21.96 -13.99 -13.25
C LYS A 28 20.99 -12.95 -13.81
N ARG A 29 20.34 -13.23 -14.95
CA ARG A 29 19.31 -12.35 -15.52
C ARG A 29 18.09 -12.21 -14.62
N LEU A 30 17.59 -13.32 -14.07
CA LEU A 30 16.48 -13.30 -13.11
C LEU A 30 16.81 -12.46 -11.88
N ASN A 31 18.02 -12.60 -11.34
CA ASN A 31 18.49 -11.80 -10.20
C ASN A 31 18.56 -10.31 -10.51
N ASN A 32 19.03 -9.94 -11.71
CA ASN A 32 19.06 -8.55 -12.14
C ASN A 32 17.65 -7.98 -12.29
N MET A 33 16.74 -8.70 -12.96
CA MET A 33 15.34 -8.30 -13.10
C MET A 33 14.65 -8.13 -11.74
N TRP A 34 14.97 -9.01 -10.79
CA TRP A 34 14.48 -8.88 -9.41
C TRP A 34 15.01 -7.63 -8.71
N SER A 35 16.30 -7.34 -8.85
CA SER A 35 16.91 -6.13 -8.29
C SER A 35 16.29 -4.85 -8.87
N ASP A 36 16.07 -4.81 -10.18
CA ASP A 36 15.45 -3.68 -10.88
C ASP A 36 14.00 -3.50 -10.42
N TYR A 37 13.24 -4.60 -10.30
CA TYR A 37 11.88 -4.58 -9.75
C TYR A 37 11.85 -4.00 -8.34
N LYS A 38 12.71 -4.46 -7.43
CA LYS A 38 12.79 -3.95 -6.05
C LYS A 38 13.08 -2.45 -6.01
N THR A 39 13.99 -1.99 -6.86
CA THR A 39 14.35 -0.58 -6.98
C THR A 39 13.17 0.25 -7.48
N ALA A 40 12.48 -0.22 -8.52
CA ALA A 40 11.31 0.46 -9.08
C ALA A 40 10.17 0.57 -8.05
N VAL A 41 9.86 -0.53 -7.35
CA VAL A 41 8.83 -0.55 -6.31
C VAL A 41 9.18 0.39 -5.15
N SER A 42 10.44 0.39 -4.69
CA SER A 42 10.89 1.29 -3.62
C SER A 42 10.74 2.76 -4.00
N ASN A 43 11.07 3.10 -5.25
CA ASN A 43 10.89 4.47 -5.77
C ASN A 43 9.42 4.88 -5.82
N VAL A 44 8.55 4.00 -6.34
CA VAL A 44 7.10 4.25 -6.40
C VAL A 44 6.52 4.42 -4.99
N LYS A 45 6.87 3.54 -4.04
CA LYS A 45 6.42 3.62 -2.65
C LYS A 45 6.84 4.93 -2.00
N ARG A 46 8.12 5.33 -2.16
CA ARG A 46 8.63 6.58 -1.59
C ARG A 46 7.90 7.79 -2.13
N ASN A 47 7.66 7.85 -3.44
CA ASN A 47 6.93 8.96 -4.05
C ASN A 47 5.47 8.98 -3.54
N TRP A 48 4.82 7.82 -3.49
CA TRP A 48 3.47 7.70 -2.96
C TRP A 48 3.35 8.13 -1.50
N ASP A 49 4.31 7.78 -0.64
CA ASP A 49 4.28 8.19 0.77
C ASP A 49 4.30 9.71 0.94
N VAL A 50 4.96 10.43 0.03
CA VAL A 50 4.97 11.90 0.00
C VAL A 50 3.66 12.43 -0.57
N ASP A 51 3.25 11.95 -1.75
CA ASP A 51 2.07 12.45 -2.45
C ASP A 51 0.77 12.17 -1.69
N ASN A 52 0.68 11.01 -1.02
CA ASN A 52 -0.49 10.60 -0.24
C ASN A 52 -0.76 11.53 0.95
N ILE A 53 0.25 12.20 1.50
CA ILE A 53 0.04 13.22 2.54
C ILE A 53 -0.77 14.39 1.98
N LEU A 54 -0.36 14.91 0.82
CA LEU A 54 -1.06 16.03 0.19
C LEU A 54 -2.47 15.62 -0.24
N LEU A 55 -2.63 14.41 -0.80
CA LEU A 55 -3.92 13.87 -1.22
C LEU A 55 -4.87 13.69 -0.02
N ALA A 56 -4.37 13.18 1.12
CA ALA A 56 -5.15 13.05 2.34
C ALA A 56 -5.64 14.41 2.87
N LEU A 57 -4.79 15.44 2.81
CA LEU A 57 -5.19 16.81 3.17
C LEU A 57 -6.35 17.30 2.29
N ARG A 58 -6.28 17.10 0.97
CA ARG A 58 -7.35 17.50 0.03
C ARG A 58 -8.65 16.73 0.26
N ILE A 59 -8.58 15.44 0.58
CA ILE A 59 -9.76 14.65 0.98
C ILE A 59 -10.39 15.21 2.26
N ASN A 60 -9.57 15.59 3.24
CA ASN A 60 -10.07 16.15 4.49
C ASN A 60 -10.74 17.52 4.27
N GLU A 61 -10.24 18.35 3.35
CA GLU A 61 -10.90 19.60 2.94
C GLU A 61 -12.29 19.34 2.34
N LEU A 62 -12.43 18.33 1.46
CA LEU A 62 -13.73 17.91 0.93
C LEU A 62 -14.66 17.43 2.05
N LYS A 63 -14.15 16.63 2.98
CA LYS A 63 -14.92 16.14 4.12
C LYS A 63 -15.42 17.27 5.02
N ALA A 64 -14.56 18.23 5.33
CA ALA A 64 -14.92 19.40 6.12
C ALA A 64 -16.00 20.24 5.42
N SER A 65 -15.92 20.39 4.10
CA SER A 65 -16.94 21.10 3.31
C SER A 65 -18.29 20.39 3.34
N ILE A 66 -18.29 19.05 3.22
CA ILE A 66 -19.49 18.21 3.37
C ILE A 66 -20.12 18.40 4.75
N ASP A 67 -19.31 18.39 5.81
CA ASP A 67 -19.80 18.53 7.18
C ASP A 67 -20.35 19.94 7.44
N SER A 68 -19.70 20.98 6.92
CA SER A 68 -20.21 22.36 6.99
C SER A 68 -21.58 22.52 6.33
N ILE A 69 -21.82 21.89 5.17
CA ILE A 69 -23.11 21.96 4.48
C ILE A 69 -24.20 21.19 5.26
N ARG A 70 -23.84 20.09 5.92
CA ARG A 70 -24.77 19.35 6.79
C ARG A 70 -25.19 20.20 7.98
N GLU A 71 -24.24 20.88 8.62
CA GLU A 71 -24.54 21.83 9.69
C GLU A 71 -25.43 22.98 9.21
N GLU A 72 -25.21 23.49 8.00
CA GLU A 72 -26.05 24.53 7.41
C GLU A 72 -27.49 24.07 7.14
N LEU A 73 -27.66 22.85 6.63
CA LEU A 73 -28.98 22.22 6.47
C LEU A 73 -29.72 22.07 7.80
N ASP A 74 -29.01 21.64 8.86
CA ASP A 74 -29.59 21.52 10.20
C ASP A 74 -30.01 22.89 10.75
N MET A 75 -29.17 23.93 10.59
CA MET A 75 -29.52 25.29 10.98
C MET A 75 -30.73 25.83 10.20
N LEU A 76 -30.82 25.55 8.89
CA LEU A 76 -31.94 25.95 8.05
C LEU A 76 -33.24 25.32 8.54
N LYS A 77 -33.19 24.04 8.94
CA LYS A 77 -34.33 23.32 9.54
C LYS A 77 -34.76 23.96 10.86
N VAL A 78 -33.83 24.28 11.75
CA VAL A 78 -34.15 24.97 13.02
C VAL A 78 -34.78 26.35 12.76
N LYS A 79 -34.26 27.13 11.81
CA LYS A 79 -34.84 28.44 11.45
C LYS A 79 -36.29 28.31 10.98
N LYS A 80 -36.60 27.29 10.18
CA LYS A 80 -37.96 26.97 9.75
C LYS A 80 -38.86 26.62 10.95
N GLU A 81 -38.40 25.73 11.82
CA GLU A 81 -39.16 25.30 13.00
C GLU A 81 -39.48 26.47 13.96
N LEU A 82 -38.60 27.48 14.02
CA LEU A 82 -38.81 28.71 14.77
C LEU A 82 -39.65 29.77 14.04
N GLY A 83 -40.08 29.50 12.80
CA GLY A 83 -40.86 30.43 11.97
C GLY A 83 -40.06 31.65 11.52
N LEU A 84 -38.72 31.55 11.49
CA LEU A 84 -37.84 32.65 11.05
C LEU A 84 -37.72 32.74 9.52
N ILE A 85 -38.07 31.67 8.82
CA ILE A 85 -38.14 31.57 7.36
C ILE A 85 -39.43 30.86 6.96
N ASP A 86 -39.93 31.15 5.77
CA ASP A 86 -41.14 30.51 5.25
C ASP A 86 -40.84 29.18 4.51
N ASP A 87 -41.91 28.50 4.09
CA ASP A 87 -41.80 27.21 3.41
C ASP A 87 -41.13 27.29 2.03
N ASP A 88 -41.27 28.41 1.33
CA ASP A 88 -40.72 28.59 -0.02
C ASP A 88 -39.21 28.84 0.06
N GLU A 89 -38.78 29.75 0.94
CA GLU A 89 -37.38 30.03 1.24
C GLU A 89 -36.66 28.78 1.74
N TYR A 90 -37.27 28.05 2.68
CA TYR A 90 -36.74 26.78 3.15
C TYR A 90 -36.58 25.76 2.03
N SER A 91 -37.62 25.56 1.21
CA SER A 91 -37.61 24.54 0.16
C SER A 91 -36.55 24.83 -0.89
N LYS A 92 -36.40 26.10 -1.28
CA LYS A 92 -35.39 26.51 -2.24
C LYS A 92 -33.97 26.32 -1.70
N SER A 93 -33.67 26.87 -0.52
CA SER A 93 -32.32 26.77 0.06
C SER A 93 -31.94 25.34 0.42
N SER A 94 -32.88 24.53 0.94
CA SER A 94 -32.63 23.12 1.23
C SER A 94 -32.36 22.30 -0.02
N ALA A 95 -33.06 22.58 -1.13
CA ALA A 95 -32.81 21.91 -2.41
C ALA A 95 -31.41 22.23 -2.96
N GLU A 96 -31.00 23.51 -2.95
CA GLU A 96 -29.68 23.95 -3.41
C GLU A 96 -28.54 23.34 -2.56
N LEU A 97 -28.68 23.35 -1.24
CA LEU A 97 -27.69 22.75 -0.33
C LEU A 97 -27.64 21.22 -0.48
N THR A 98 -28.79 20.57 -0.65
CA THR A 98 -28.85 19.10 -0.84
C THR A 98 -28.21 18.67 -2.16
N ASP A 99 -28.44 19.41 -3.26
CA ASP A 99 -27.77 19.15 -4.54
C ASP A 99 -26.25 19.32 -4.42
N THR A 100 -25.81 20.40 -3.76
CA THR A 100 -24.39 20.67 -3.52
C THR A 100 -23.76 19.57 -2.65
N LEU A 101 -24.43 19.16 -1.56
CA LEU A 101 -23.99 18.08 -0.68
C LEU A 101 -23.83 16.77 -1.44
N THR A 102 -24.78 16.46 -2.32
CA THR A 102 -24.75 15.24 -3.14
C THR A 102 -23.54 15.25 -4.07
N LYS A 103 -23.31 16.36 -4.77
CA LYS A 103 -22.14 16.51 -5.67
C LYS A 103 -20.82 16.38 -4.93
N LEU A 104 -20.67 17.08 -3.80
CA LEU A 104 -19.44 17.01 -3.00
C LEU A 104 -19.20 15.63 -2.41
N THR A 105 -20.25 14.95 -1.95
CA THR A 105 -20.16 13.57 -1.43
C THR A 105 -19.67 12.62 -2.53
N ASN A 106 -20.23 12.70 -3.74
CA ASN A 106 -19.77 11.90 -4.87
C ASN A 106 -18.30 12.17 -5.23
N MET A 107 -17.88 13.44 -5.23
CA MET A 107 -16.48 13.82 -5.49
C MET A 107 -15.53 13.28 -4.40
N TYR A 108 -15.94 13.35 -3.13
CA TYR A 108 -15.18 12.81 -2.01
C TYR A 108 -15.02 11.29 -2.13
N ASP A 109 -16.11 10.57 -2.38
CA ASP A 109 -16.10 9.10 -2.49
C ASP A 109 -15.25 8.64 -3.67
N GLU A 110 -15.35 9.32 -4.82
CA GLU A 110 -14.53 9.02 -6.00
C GLU A 110 -13.04 9.24 -5.72
N ALA A 111 -12.67 10.38 -5.12
CA ALA A 111 -11.29 10.70 -4.79
C ALA A 111 -10.72 9.68 -3.79
N LYS A 112 -11.48 9.36 -2.74
CA LYS A 112 -11.11 8.37 -1.73
C LYS A 112 -10.88 7.00 -2.35
N SER A 113 -11.80 6.53 -3.19
CA SER A 113 -11.69 5.23 -3.87
C SER A 113 -10.43 5.14 -4.73
N LYS A 114 -10.07 6.19 -5.47
CA LYS A 114 -8.86 6.22 -6.31
C LYS A 114 -7.59 6.14 -5.48
N ILE A 115 -7.55 6.85 -4.35
CA ILE A 115 -6.41 6.82 -3.43
C ILE A 115 -6.26 5.44 -2.78
N ASP A 116 -7.37 4.85 -2.33
CA ASP A 116 -7.36 3.51 -1.71
C ASP A 116 -6.93 2.43 -2.72
N GLU A 117 -7.34 2.53 -3.99
CA GLU A 117 -6.93 1.62 -5.06
C GLU A 117 -5.42 1.67 -5.31
N VAL A 118 -4.86 2.88 -5.44
CA VAL A 118 -3.42 3.08 -5.64
C VAL A 118 -2.63 2.63 -4.41
N ASP A 119 -3.06 2.99 -3.21
CA ASP A 119 -2.42 2.58 -1.96
C ASP A 119 -2.33 1.05 -1.85
N LYS A 120 -3.44 0.36 -2.15
CA LYS A 120 -3.49 -1.10 -2.15
C LYS A 120 -2.53 -1.72 -3.17
N GLY A 121 -2.51 -1.21 -4.39
CA GLY A 121 -1.63 -1.71 -5.45
C GLY A 121 -0.15 -1.52 -5.11
N ILE A 122 0.22 -0.32 -4.63
CA ILE A 122 1.58 -0.01 -4.23
C ILE A 122 2.03 -0.88 -3.06
N LYS A 123 1.16 -1.07 -2.07
CA LYS A 123 1.42 -1.96 -0.94
C LYS A 123 1.66 -3.39 -1.41
N GLU A 124 0.79 -3.95 -2.25
CA GLU A 124 0.95 -5.30 -2.78
C GLU A 124 2.33 -5.51 -3.43
N HIS A 125 2.74 -4.56 -4.28
CA HIS A 125 4.05 -4.60 -4.92
C HIS A 125 5.19 -4.41 -3.91
N TRP A 126 5.05 -3.50 -2.95
CA TRP A 126 6.02 -3.27 -1.89
C TRP A 126 6.25 -4.54 -1.05
N PHE A 127 5.19 -5.21 -0.61
CA PHE A 127 5.26 -6.49 0.10
C PHE A 127 5.95 -7.57 -0.72
N ARG A 128 5.63 -7.68 -2.01
CA ARG A 128 6.31 -8.63 -2.91
C ARG A 128 7.79 -8.32 -3.02
N SER A 129 8.15 -7.04 -3.14
CA SER A 129 9.54 -6.60 -3.30
C SER A 129 10.40 -6.77 -2.03
N MET A 130 9.77 -6.86 -0.85
CA MET A 130 10.48 -7.12 0.39
C MET A 130 11.14 -8.50 0.32
N ASP A 131 12.43 -8.55 0.65
CA ASP A 131 13.11 -9.81 0.88
C ASP A 131 12.75 -10.34 2.28
N VAL A 132 11.49 -10.75 2.43
CA VAL A 132 10.95 -11.35 3.66
C VAL A 132 11.65 -12.67 4.03
N THR A 133 12.46 -13.24 3.12
CA THR A 133 13.28 -14.41 3.44
C THR A 133 14.46 -14.09 4.34
N SER A 134 14.82 -12.81 4.48
CA SER A 134 15.90 -12.28 5.31
C SER A 134 15.42 -11.66 6.63
N LEU A 135 14.11 -11.35 6.75
CA LEU A 135 13.52 -10.77 7.96
C LEU A 135 13.10 -11.86 8.95
N THR A 136 13.39 -11.64 10.23
CA THR A 136 12.84 -12.46 11.32
C THR A 136 11.56 -11.83 11.87
N THR A 137 10.71 -12.65 12.50
CA THR A 137 9.51 -12.13 13.18
C THR A 137 9.87 -11.11 14.26
N ASP A 138 10.99 -11.31 14.96
CA ASP A 138 11.50 -10.40 15.99
C ASP A 138 11.88 -9.03 15.43
N GLN A 139 12.45 -8.97 14.22
CA GLN A 139 12.77 -7.69 13.57
C GLN A 139 11.51 -6.91 13.24
N VAL A 140 10.46 -7.58 12.75
CA VAL A 140 9.17 -6.94 12.46
C VAL A 140 8.49 -6.48 13.75
N ASP A 141 8.56 -7.28 14.82
CA ASP A 141 8.04 -6.90 16.13
C ASP A 141 8.78 -5.69 16.73
N GLY A 142 10.09 -5.59 16.51
CA GLY A 142 10.87 -4.40 16.84
C GLY A 142 10.38 -3.14 16.12
N MET A 143 10.11 -3.24 14.81
CA MET A 143 9.60 -2.12 14.01
C MET A 143 8.19 -1.69 14.45
N ILE A 144 7.32 -2.64 14.80
CA ILE A 144 5.99 -2.33 15.35
C ILE A 144 6.12 -1.58 16.67
N LYS A 145 7.02 -2.03 17.54
CA LYS A 145 7.27 -1.38 18.83
C LYS A 145 7.81 0.04 18.68
N GLU A 146 8.77 0.26 17.78
CA GLU A 146 9.27 1.61 17.48
C GLU A 146 8.16 2.54 16.97
N LEU A 147 7.27 2.02 16.11
CA LEU A 147 6.10 2.77 15.63
C LEU A 147 5.14 3.13 16.77
N GLU A 148 4.85 2.18 17.67
CA GLU A 148 4.01 2.42 18.85
C GLU A 148 4.63 3.47 19.78
N ASP A 149 5.94 3.39 20.02
CA ASP A 149 6.67 4.34 20.85
C ASP A 149 6.69 5.75 20.22
N SER A 150 6.87 5.88 18.90
CA SER A 150 6.78 7.17 18.20
C SER A 150 5.37 7.77 18.26
N LYS A 151 4.31 6.94 18.18
CA LYS A 151 2.94 7.41 18.39
C LYS A 151 2.73 7.90 19.83
N ALA A 152 3.21 7.15 20.81
CA ALA A 152 3.10 7.53 22.22
C ALA A 152 3.80 8.87 22.51
N ARG A 153 4.88 9.18 21.79
CA ARG A 153 5.58 10.48 21.84
C ARG A 153 4.90 11.60 21.05
N GLY A 154 3.83 11.32 20.31
CA GLY A 154 3.12 12.29 19.47
C GLY A 154 3.89 12.71 18.21
N GLU A 155 4.91 11.94 17.82
CA GLU A 155 5.76 12.25 16.65
C GLU A 155 5.08 11.91 15.32
N ILE A 156 4.02 11.10 15.35
CA ILE A 156 3.29 10.63 14.18
C ILE A 156 1.77 10.79 14.38
N PRO A 157 1.06 11.33 13.37
CA PRO A 157 -0.40 11.39 13.35
C PRO A 157 -1.09 10.02 13.43
N ASP A 158 -2.33 9.99 13.93
CA ASP A 158 -3.09 8.76 14.15
C ASP A 158 -3.39 7.97 12.87
N ASP A 159 -3.63 8.66 11.76
CA ASP A 159 -3.85 8.07 10.45
C ASP A 159 -2.57 7.44 9.90
N VAL A 160 -1.43 8.12 10.07
CA VAL A 160 -0.10 7.62 9.70
C VAL A 160 0.24 6.37 10.51
N TYR A 161 0.04 6.39 11.83
CA TYR A 161 0.23 5.23 12.69
C TYR A 161 -0.64 4.06 12.25
N SER A 162 -1.94 4.29 12.03
CA SER A 162 -2.89 3.22 11.72
C SER A 162 -2.54 2.54 10.40
N ARG A 163 -2.11 3.32 9.40
CA ARG A 163 -1.66 2.82 8.10
C ARG A 163 -0.38 1.99 8.24
N VAL A 164 0.64 2.53 8.89
CA VAL A 164 1.95 1.84 8.99
C VAL A 164 1.86 0.60 9.87
N LYS A 165 1.03 0.63 10.92
CA LYS A 165 0.78 -0.54 11.79
C LYS A 165 0.12 -1.67 11.01
N ALA A 166 -0.90 -1.36 10.22
CA ALA A 166 -1.55 -2.34 9.36
C ALA A 166 -0.56 -2.99 8.36
N ASP A 167 0.37 -2.18 7.83
CA ASP A 167 1.38 -2.69 6.89
C ASP A 167 2.38 -3.63 7.59
N LEU A 168 2.91 -3.24 8.76
CA LEU A 168 3.83 -4.08 9.54
C LEU A 168 3.18 -5.39 10.01
N GLU A 169 1.89 -5.37 10.37
CA GLU A 169 1.15 -6.60 10.72
C GLU A 169 0.97 -7.53 9.52
N LEU A 170 0.88 -7.00 8.29
CA LEU A 170 0.87 -7.84 7.09
C LEU A 170 2.26 -8.44 6.85
N VAL A 171 3.35 -7.66 6.99
CA VAL A 171 4.73 -8.18 6.92
C VAL A 171 4.90 -9.34 7.91
N LYS A 172 4.46 -9.16 9.15
CA LYS A 172 4.59 -10.17 10.21
C LYS A 172 3.94 -11.50 9.81
N ARG A 173 2.71 -11.44 9.27
CA ARG A 173 1.98 -12.63 8.79
C ARG A 173 2.72 -13.35 7.66
N VAL A 174 3.29 -12.60 6.72
CA VAL A 174 4.05 -13.16 5.59
C VAL A 174 5.34 -13.83 6.09
N VAL A 175 6.09 -13.18 6.99
CA VAL A 175 7.32 -13.75 7.59
C VAL A 175 7.02 -15.05 8.36
N GLN A 176 5.93 -15.07 9.13
CA GLN A 176 5.49 -16.27 9.86
C GLN A 176 5.15 -17.43 8.91
N ALA A 177 4.37 -17.17 7.84
CA ALA A 177 4.01 -18.19 6.86
C ALA A 177 5.25 -18.77 6.14
N LEU A 178 6.18 -17.92 5.73
CA LEU A 178 7.43 -18.36 5.08
C LEU A 178 8.33 -19.17 6.02
N THR A 179 8.34 -18.84 7.31
CA THR A 179 9.09 -19.60 8.32
C THR A 179 8.55 -21.02 8.45
N LEU A 180 7.22 -21.19 8.51
CA LEU A 180 6.58 -22.51 8.56
C LEU A 180 6.95 -23.37 7.34
N ILE A 181 6.84 -22.81 6.13
CA ILE A 181 7.18 -23.50 4.87
C ILE A 181 8.66 -23.93 4.85
N LYS A 182 9.59 -23.09 5.32
CA LYS A 182 11.02 -23.43 5.42
C LYS A 182 11.32 -24.53 6.44
N THR A 183 10.44 -24.72 7.42
CA THR A 183 10.62 -25.72 8.48
C THR A 183 10.11 -27.08 8.02
N GLU A 184 8.99 -27.13 7.31
CA GLU A 184 8.40 -28.35 6.73
C GLU A 184 9.21 -28.91 5.54
N SER A 185 9.95 -28.07 4.83
CA SER A 185 10.83 -28.49 3.73
C SER A 185 12.18 -29.08 4.19
N LYS A 186 12.46 -29.06 5.50
CA LYS A 186 13.66 -29.64 6.12
C LYS A 186 13.38 -30.96 6.87
N SER A 187 12.13 -31.38 6.97
CA SER A 187 11.67 -32.66 7.55
C SER A 187 11.39 -33.68 6.46
#